data_AF-A0A445BI48-F1
#
_entry.id   AF-A0A445BI48-F1
#
_cell.length_a   1.000
_cell.length_b   1.000
_cell.length_c   1.000
_cell.angle_alpha   90.00
_cell.angle_beta   90.00
_cell.angle_gamma   90.00
#
_symmetry.space_group_name_H-M   'P 1'
#
loop_
_entity.id
_entity.type
_entity.pdbx_description
1 polymer ?
#
loop_
_entity_poly.entity_id
_entity_poly.type
_entity_poly.pdbx_seq_one_letter_code
_entity_poly.pdbx_strand_id
1 'polypeptide(L)'
;MARWWRIILKDIIKGLKKLTDEGESRQWMEDIRGNLAMVATVIATVTFQTGLNPPGGVVQNGDHGNVSCSKMVKSGGGNYQCPGISVIAGGERAFQFSVFVTFNNLSFASSLLACFFLVSGVPLRKPLAILLMAVDMCFSLGALGIAYCVGVFMTEPQNISFVRHLSIMISVITFFAIVVFYLLFRLLITFKEFLKGNQIIHAAPSSAIAPSLELI
;
A
#
# COMPACT_ATOMS: atom_id res chain seq x y z
N MET A 1 4.51 -16.56 -59.56
CA MET A 1 5.46 -16.74 -58.43
C MET A 1 5.62 -15.54 -57.48
N ALA A 2 5.01 -14.36 -57.71
CA ALA A 2 5.30 -13.15 -56.92
C ALA A 2 4.46 -12.93 -55.63
N ARG A 3 3.69 -13.92 -55.17
CA ARG A 3 2.70 -13.73 -54.07
C ARG A 3 3.19 -14.25 -52.71
N TRP A 4 4.14 -15.18 -52.71
CA TRP A 4 4.60 -15.90 -51.51
C TRP A 4 5.47 -15.04 -50.59
N TRP A 5 6.30 -14.15 -51.15
CA TRP A 5 7.16 -13.23 -50.40
C TRP A 5 6.39 -12.28 -49.48
N ARG A 6 5.17 -11.86 -49.86
CA ARG A 6 4.35 -10.98 -49.01
C ARG A 6 3.85 -11.66 -47.74
N ILE A 7 3.69 -12.99 -47.77
CA ILE A 7 3.24 -13.76 -46.61
C ILE A 7 4.40 -13.86 -45.61
N ILE A 8 5.57 -14.26 -46.09
CA ILE A 8 6.79 -14.30 -45.28
C ILE A 8 7.12 -12.94 -44.67
N LEU A 9 7.04 -11.86 -45.46
CA LEU A 9 7.31 -10.51 -44.97
C LEU A 9 6.33 -10.10 -43.86
N LYS A 10 5.05 -10.45 -43.99
CA LYS A 10 4.04 -10.18 -42.97
C LYS A 10 4.33 -10.95 -41.68
N ASP A 11 4.73 -12.20 -41.76
CA ASP A 11 5.04 -13.01 -40.58
C ASP A 11 6.29 -12.52 -39.86
N ILE A 12 7.32 -12.10 -40.60
CA ILE A 12 8.53 -11.47 -40.04
C ILE A 12 8.19 -10.15 -39.35
N ILE A 13 7.41 -9.27 -40.00
CA ILE A 13 7.00 -7.99 -39.41
C ILE A 13 6.14 -8.21 -38.15
N LYS A 14 5.24 -9.20 -38.18
CA LYS A 14 4.39 -9.56 -37.04
C LYS A 14 5.20 -10.14 -35.88
N GLY A 15 6.22 -10.94 -36.18
CA GLY A 15 7.18 -11.46 -35.21
C GLY A 15 8.02 -10.35 -34.58
N LEU A 16 8.56 -9.44 -35.39
CA LEU A 16 9.30 -8.27 -34.90
C LEU A 16 8.42 -7.38 -34.01
N LYS A 17 7.19 -7.09 -34.44
CA LYS A 17 6.26 -6.28 -33.63
C LYS A 17 5.94 -6.94 -32.29
N LYS A 18 5.77 -8.26 -32.27
CA LYS A 18 5.54 -9.03 -31.03
C LYS A 18 6.76 -8.97 -30.09
N LEU A 19 7.97 -9.07 -30.63
CA LEU A 19 9.20 -8.97 -29.83
C LEU A 19 9.40 -7.56 -29.26
N THR A 20 9.09 -6.52 -30.04
CA THR A 20 9.10 -5.13 -29.57
C THR A 20 8.07 -4.90 -28.47
N ASP A 21 6.81 -5.32 -28.66
CA ASP A 21 5.74 -5.20 -27.63
C ASP A 21 6.09 -5.98 -26.34
N GLU A 22 6.66 -7.18 -26.46
CA GLU A 22 7.09 -7.97 -25.29
C GLU A 22 8.26 -7.32 -24.54
N GLY A 23 9.21 -6.70 -25.25
CA GLY A 23 10.32 -5.96 -24.65
C GLY A 23 9.83 -4.71 -23.91
N GLU A 24 8.99 -3.91 -24.56
CA GLU A 24 8.41 -2.69 -23.99
C GLU A 24 7.53 -3.00 -22.76
N SER A 25 6.70 -4.04 -22.84
CA SER A 25 5.87 -4.47 -21.71
C SER A 25 6.70 -4.96 -20.51
N ARG A 26 7.81 -5.67 -20.74
CA ARG A 26 8.71 -6.09 -19.64
C ARG A 26 9.38 -4.90 -18.97
N GLN A 27 9.89 -3.97 -19.76
CA GLN A 27 10.54 -2.78 -19.24
C GLN A 27 9.58 -1.92 -18.40
N TRP A 28 8.35 -1.71 -18.89
CA TRP A 28 7.30 -1.00 -18.13
C TRP A 28 6.97 -1.66 -16.79
N MET A 29 6.93 -3.00 -16.73
CA MET A 29 6.67 -3.73 -15.48
C MET A 29 7.83 -3.61 -14.48
N GLU A 30 9.08 -3.60 -14.97
CA GLU A 30 10.27 -3.42 -14.14
C GLU A 30 10.32 -2.00 -13.55
N ASP A 31 10.01 -0.98 -14.35
CA ASP A 31 9.94 0.42 -13.90
C ASP A 31 8.88 0.60 -12.80
N ILE A 32 7.70 0.02 -12.98
CA ILE A 32 6.63 0.06 -11.96
C ILE A 32 7.08 -0.67 -10.68
N ARG A 33 7.70 -1.84 -10.81
CA ARG A 33 8.20 -2.60 -9.65
C ARG A 33 9.26 -1.79 -8.88
N GLY A 34 10.18 -1.13 -9.59
CA GLY A 34 11.19 -0.25 -9.01
C GLY A 34 10.58 0.93 -8.27
N ASN A 35 9.62 1.62 -8.89
CA ASN A 35 8.92 2.74 -8.27
C ASN A 35 8.13 2.31 -7.03
N LEU A 36 7.40 1.19 -7.09
CA LEU A 36 6.67 0.65 -5.94
C LEU A 36 7.61 0.26 -4.80
N ALA A 37 8.74 -0.37 -5.10
CA ALA A 37 9.76 -0.72 -4.11
C ALA A 37 10.31 0.51 -3.41
N MET A 38 10.57 1.58 -4.18
CA MET A 38 11.02 2.86 -3.64
C MET A 38 10.00 3.42 -2.65
N VAL A 39 8.72 3.55 -3.05
CA VAL A 39 7.70 4.14 -2.17
C VAL A 39 7.44 3.25 -0.95
N ALA A 40 7.39 1.93 -1.10
CA ALA A 40 7.26 1.00 0.03
C ALA A 40 8.41 1.16 1.05
N THR A 41 9.65 1.28 0.56
CA THR A 41 10.82 1.50 1.42
C THR A 41 10.74 2.85 2.15
N VAL A 42 10.26 3.90 1.48
CA VAL A 42 10.04 5.22 2.10
C VAL A 42 8.98 5.13 3.20
N ILE A 43 7.84 4.48 2.95
CA ILE A 43 6.78 4.29 3.96
C ILE A 43 7.33 3.50 5.16
N ALA A 44 8.04 2.40 4.92
CA ALA A 44 8.66 1.60 5.97
C ALA A 44 9.64 2.42 6.79
N THR A 45 10.46 3.25 6.14
CA THR A 45 11.44 4.11 6.81
C THR A 45 10.76 5.17 7.67
N VAL A 46 9.77 5.88 7.12
CA VAL A 46 9.03 6.93 7.84
C VAL A 46 8.33 6.34 9.06
N THR A 47 7.59 5.23 8.87
CA THR A 47 6.85 4.57 9.96
C THR A 47 7.75 3.97 11.03
N PHE A 48 8.92 3.44 10.64
CA PHE A 48 9.93 2.98 11.59
C PHE A 48 10.48 4.16 12.43
N GLN A 49 10.82 5.27 11.78
CA GLN A 49 11.33 6.46 12.45
C GLN A 49 10.32 7.06 13.42
N THR A 50 9.06 7.20 13.00
CA THR A 50 7.97 7.74 13.83
C THR A 50 7.52 6.76 14.91
N GLY A 51 7.67 5.45 14.69
CA GLY A 51 7.38 4.42 15.68
C GLY A 51 8.38 4.43 16.84
N LEU A 52 9.67 4.56 16.52
CA LEU A 52 10.74 4.63 17.53
C LEU A 52 10.84 6.01 18.19
N ASN A 53 10.49 7.07 17.46
CA ASN A 53 10.47 8.44 17.95
C ASN A 53 9.05 9.00 17.81
N PRO A 54 8.14 8.61 18.72
CA PRO A 54 6.75 9.03 18.64
C PRO A 54 6.60 10.56 18.77
N PRO A 55 5.51 11.12 18.24
CA PRO A 55 5.17 12.53 18.46
C PRO A 55 5.09 12.82 19.96
N GLY A 56 5.68 13.95 20.38
CA GLY A 56 5.85 14.32 21.79
C GLY A 56 7.06 13.67 22.47
N GLY A 57 7.78 12.77 21.79
CA GLY A 57 8.99 12.15 22.29
C GLY A 57 8.76 11.11 23.38
N VAL A 58 9.87 10.62 23.90
CA VAL A 58 9.91 9.71 25.05
C VAL A 58 10.42 10.44 26.28
N VAL A 59 9.94 10.02 27.44
CA VAL A 59 10.44 10.51 28.72
C VAL A 59 11.93 10.14 28.82
N GLN A 60 12.77 11.16 28.94
CA GLN A 60 14.21 11.00 29.07
C GLN A 60 14.60 10.79 30.53
N ASN A 61 15.76 10.18 30.76
CA ASN A 61 16.33 10.08 32.10
C ASN A 61 16.75 11.46 32.60
N GLY A 62 16.50 11.78 33.88
CA GLY A 62 17.00 13.00 34.49
C GLY A 62 18.51 12.97 34.73
N ASP A 63 19.11 14.14 35.00
CA ASP A 63 20.57 14.37 35.11
C ASP A 63 21.33 13.52 36.14
N HIS A 64 20.64 12.73 36.97
CA HIS A 64 21.24 11.99 38.07
C HIS A 64 21.70 10.56 37.75
N GLY A 65 21.75 10.15 36.47
CA GLY A 65 22.46 8.95 35.99
C GLY A 65 21.97 7.58 36.50
N ASN A 66 21.09 7.54 37.51
CA ASN A 66 20.59 6.31 38.09
C ASN A 66 19.23 5.96 37.48
N VAL A 67 19.25 5.08 36.48
CA VAL A 67 18.06 4.64 35.74
C VAL A 67 17.35 3.57 36.56
N SER A 68 16.41 3.99 37.41
CA SER A 68 15.48 3.05 38.05
C SER A 68 14.06 3.52 37.83
N CYS A 69 13.18 2.63 37.37
CA CYS A 69 11.75 2.89 37.21
C CYS A 69 11.06 3.20 38.57
N SER A 70 11.80 3.04 39.68
CA SER A 70 11.41 3.52 41.00
C SER A 70 11.54 5.05 41.17
N LYS A 71 12.37 5.73 40.37
CA LYS A 71 12.39 7.21 40.25
C LYS A 71 11.56 7.63 39.06
N MET A 72 10.26 7.68 39.30
CA MET A 72 9.32 8.10 38.28
C MET A 72 9.47 9.60 37.97
N VAL A 73 9.49 9.97 36.69
CA VAL A 73 9.54 11.37 36.24
C VAL A 73 8.12 11.89 36.10
N LYS A 74 7.83 13.08 36.64
CA LYS A 74 6.54 13.75 36.41
C LYS A 74 6.48 14.20 34.95
N SER A 75 5.61 13.57 34.16
CA SER A 75 5.28 14.04 32.81
C SER A 75 4.02 14.90 32.87
N GLY A 76 3.95 15.96 32.04
CA GLY A 76 2.90 16.97 32.08
C GLY A 76 1.49 16.37 32.04
N GLY A 77 0.82 16.34 33.20
CA GLY A 77 -0.49 15.70 33.40
C GLY A 77 -0.63 14.85 34.67
N GLY A 78 0.40 14.75 35.52
CA GLY A 78 0.24 14.30 36.92
C GLY A 78 0.62 12.86 37.24
N ASN A 79 0.95 12.04 36.23
CA ASN A 79 1.43 10.68 36.44
C ASN A 79 2.95 10.58 36.30
N TYR A 80 3.44 9.60 37.04
CA TYR A 80 4.82 9.22 37.22
C TYR A 80 5.20 8.21 36.13
N GLN A 81 6.08 8.61 35.19
CA GLN A 81 6.46 7.78 34.04
C GLN A 81 7.93 7.36 34.13
N CYS A 82 8.23 6.13 33.69
CA CYS A 82 9.60 5.64 33.57
C CYS A 82 10.24 6.10 32.25
N PRO A 83 11.57 6.30 32.20
CA PRO A 83 12.28 6.64 30.98
C PRO A 83 12.03 5.62 29.86
N GLY A 84 11.89 6.11 28.63
CA GLY A 84 11.60 5.29 27.44
C GLY A 84 10.10 5.13 27.12
N ILE A 85 9.20 5.54 28.02
CA ILE A 85 7.76 5.61 27.73
C ILE A 85 7.47 6.90 26.96
N SER A 86 6.56 6.87 25.99
CA SER A 86 6.18 8.10 25.28
C SER A 86 5.49 9.09 26.22
N VAL A 87 5.80 10.37 26.06
CA VAL A 87 5.25 11.45 26.90
C VAL A 87 3.73 11.51 26.79
N ILE A 88 3.19 11.32 25.58
CA ILE A 88 1.77 11.42 25.29
C ILE A 88 0.98 10.18 25.77
N ALA A 89 1.59 8.98 25.78
CA ALA A 89 0.92 7.78 26.28
C ALA A 89 0.59 7.85 27.78
N GLY A 90 1.37 8.61 28.55
CA GLY A 90 1.16 8.79 29.99
C GLY A 90 0.14 9.86 30.37
N GLY A 91 -0.37 10.62 29.41
CA GLY A 91 -1.25 11.77 29.64
C GLY A 91 -2.69 11.54 29.21
N GLU A 92 -3.45 12.64 29.10
CA GLU A 92 -4.88 12.64 28.77
C GLU A 92 -5.18 12.16 27.33
N ARG A 93 -4.18 12.09 26.45
CA ARG A 93 -4.33 11.70 25.03
C ARG A 93 -3.89 10.26 24.74
N ALA A 94 -3.92 9.38 25.74
CA ALA A 94 -3.52 7.98 25.61
C ALA A 94 -4.33 7.22 24.54
N PHE A 95 -5.62 7.52 24.39
CA PHE A 95 -6.46 6.91 23.37
C PHE A 95 -5.97 7.24 21.95
N GLN A 96 -5.71 8.52 21.67
CA GLN A 96 -5.21 8.96 20.37
C GLN A 96 -3.81 8.39 20.09
N PHE A 97 -2.96 8.29 21.12
CA PHE A 97 -1.67 7.61 21.01
C PHE A 97 -1.80 6.15 20.58
N SER A 98 -2.74 5.41 21.17
CA SER A 98 -3.00 4.01 20.80
C SER A 98 -3.43 3.88 19.34
N VAL A 99 -4.33 4.76 18.88
CA VAL A 99 -4.77 4.83 17.47
C VAL A 99 -3.58 5.12 16.56
N PHE A 100 -2.77 6.13 16.89
CA PHE A 100 -1.56 6.49 16.14
C PHE A 100 -0.62 5.30 15.97
N VAL A 101 -0.24 4.63 17.07
CA VAL A 101 0.70 3.49 17.04
C VAL A 101 0.13 2.33 16.22
N THR A 102 -1.16 2.05 16.37
CA THR A 102 -1.82 0.95 15.64
C THR A 102 -1.74 1.17 14.13
N PHE A 103 -2.15 2.34 13.65
CA PHE A 103 -2.13 2.64 12.21
C PHE A 103 -0.71 2.77 11.66
N ASN A 104 0.22 3.34 12.44
CA ASN A 104 1.63 3.42 12.05
C ASN A 104 2.25 2.03 11.87
N ASN A 105 2.03 1.12 12.82
CA ASN A 105 2.53 -0.26 12.75
C ASN A 105 1.88 -1.05 11.61
N LEU A 106 0.60 -0.79 11.33
CA LEU A 106 -0.12 -1.43 10.24
C LEU A 106 0.44 -0.99 8.87
N SER A 107 0.75 0.30 8.72
CA SER A 107 1.42 0.83 7.53
C SER A 107 2.85 0.29 7.38
N PHE A 108 3.59 0.18 8.49
CA PHE A 108 4.91 -0.45 8.50
C PHE A 108 4.85 -1.92 8.07
N ALA A 109 3.94 -2.70 8.64
CA ALA A 109 3.79 -4.12 8.30
C ALA A 109 3.37 -4.32 6.83
N SER A 110 2.41 -3.54 6.33
CA SER A 110 1.95 -3.62 4.93
C SER A 110 3.06 -3.20 3.96
N SER A 111 3.83 -2.15 4.25
CA SER A 111 4.98 -1.78 3.41
C SER A 111 6.09 -2.85 3.39
N LEU A 112 6.33 -3.55 4.50
CA LEU A 112 7.23 -4.71 4.50
C LEU A 112 6.68 -5.88 3.67
N LEU A 113 5.37 -6.14 3.72
CA LEU A 113 4.71 -7.14 2.87
C LEU A 113 4.87 -6.80 1.39
N ALA A 114 4.69 -5.53 1.02
CA ALA A 114 4.97 -5.06 -0.34
C ALA A 114 6.44 -5.32 -0.74
N CYS A 115 7.40 -4.99 0.13
CA CYS A 115 8.81 -5.27 -0.11
C CYS A 115 9.09 -6.77 -0.30
N PHE A 116 8.55 -7.65 0.55
CA PHE A 116 8.70 -9.09 0.39
C PHE A 116 8.09 -9.59 -0.93
N PHE A 117 6.90 -9.13 -1.29
CA PHE A 117 6.27 -9.50 -2.55
C PHE A 117 7.11 -9.04 -3.75
N LEU A 118 7.62 -7.81 -3.70
CA LEU A 118 8.49 -7.25 -4.72
C LEU A 118 9.80 -8.03 -4.81
N VAL A 119 10.45 -8.40 -3.71
CA VAL A 119 11.70 -9.18 -3.70
C VAL A 119 11.49 -10.61 -4.19
N SER A 120 10.34 -11.23 -3.87
CA SER A 120 10.03 -12.62 -4.22
C SER A 120 9.92 -12.88 -5.74
N GLY A 121 9.99 -11.85 -6.59
CA GLY A 121 10.02 -12.00 -8.04
C GLY A 121 8.75 -12.63 -8.60
N VAL A 122 7.65 -12.57 -7.85
CA VAL A 122 6.37 -13.15 -8.27
C VAL A 122 5.98 -12.52 -9.61
N PRO A 123 5.73 -13.32 -10.66
CA PRO A 123 5.42 -12.77 -11.97
C PRO A 123 4.12 -11.97 -11.88
N LEU A 124 4.22 -10.64 -11.98
CA LEU A 124 3.11 -9.67 -12.07
C LEU A 124 2.32 -9.79 -13.38
N ARG A 125 2.17 -11.01 -13.91
CA ARG A 125 1.51 -11.30 -15.19
C ARG A 125 0.00 -11.40 -15.06
N LYS A 126 -0.50 -11.67 -13.85
CA LYS A 126 -1.93 -11.82 -13.59
C LYS A 126 -2.50 -10.47 -13.14
N PRO A 127 -3.65 -10.04 -13.69
CA PRO A 127 -4.30 -8.78 -13.27
C PRO A 127 -4.62 -8.76 -11.77
N LEU A 128 -4.85 -9.94 -11.17
CA LEU A 128 -5.04 -10.10 -9.73
C LEU A 128 -3.78 -9.74 -8.91
N ALA A 129 -2.59 -10.09 -9.37
CA ALA A 129 -1.35 -9.78 -8.63
C ALA A 129 -1.08 -8.27 -8.62
N ILE A 130 -1.31 -7.60 -9.76
CA ILE A 130 -1.20 -6.14 -9.86
C ILE A 130 -2.27 -5.48 -8.98
N LEU A 131 -3.50 -6.00 -8.96
CA LEU A 131 -4.57 -5.48 -8.10
C LEU A 131 -4.22 -5.63 -6.61
N LEU A 132 -3.73 -6.80 -6.17
CA LEU A 132 -3.35 -7.03 -4.78
C LEU A 132 -2.27 -6.06 -4.32
N MET A 133 -1.25 -5.83 -5.15
CA MET A 133 -0.18 -4.86 -4.87
C MET A 133 -0.71 -3.42 -4.82
N ALA A 134 -1.62 -3.06 -5.72
CA ALA A 134 -2.23 -1.73 -5.70
C ALA A 134 -3.10 -1.52 -4.45
N VAL A 135 -3.88 -2.54 -4.04
CA VAL A 135 -4.71 -2.49 -2.83
C VAL A 135 -3.84 -2.37 -1.58
N ASP A 136 -2.81 -3.19 -1.47
CA ASP A 136 -1.86 -3.16 -0.34
C ASP A 136 -1.16 -1.80 -0.23
N MET A 137 -0.71 -1.24 -1.36
CA MET A 137 -0.09 0.08 -1.38
C MET A 137 -1.05 1.20 -0.95
N CYS A 138 -2.28 1.20 -1.46
CA CYS A 138 -3.31 2.16 -1.05
C CYS A 138 -3.64 2.02 0.44
N PHE A 139 -3.71 0.80 0.95
CA PHE A 139 -3.93 0.52 2.36
C PHE A 139 -2.79 1.04 3.23
N SER A 140 -1.54 0.78 2.86
CA SER A 140 -0.33 1.31 3.51
C SER A 140 -0.34 2.83 3.60
N LEU A 141 -0.61 3.51 2.48
CA LEU A 141 -0.70 4.98 2.42
C LEU A 141 -1.88 5.53 3.22
N GLY A 142 -3.02 4.84 3.19
CA GLY A 142 -4.21 5.16 3.98
C GLY A 142 -3.93 5.13 5.47
N ALA A 143 -3.36 4.02 5.95
CA ALA A 143 -2.97 3.85 7.34
C ALA A 143 -1.93 4.88 7.78
N LEU A 144 -0.93 5.17 6.95
CA LEU A 144 0.06 6.22 7.21
C LEU A 144 -0.60 7.60 7.33
N GLY A 145 -1.56 7.90 6.45
CA GLY A 145 -2.31 9.16 6.48
C GLY A 145 -3.11 9.33 7.78
N ILE A 146 -3.78 8.28 8.27
CA ILE A 146 -4.47 8.33 9.58
C ILE A 146 -3.46 8.60 10.68
N ALA A 147 -2.37 7.84 10.71
CA ALA A 147 -1.33 8.01 11.73
C ALA A 147 -0.80 9.44 11.73
N TYR A 148 -0.53 10.02 10.55
CA TYR A 148 -0.11 11.41 10.44
C TYR A 148 -1.13 12.38 11.02
N CYS A 149 -2.41 12.29 10.62
CA CYS A 149 -3.45 13.19 11.11
C CYS A 149 -3.67 13.10 12.63
N VAL A 150 -3.66 11.88 13.18
CA VAL A 150 -3.79 11.66 14.62
C VAL A 150 -2.54 12.17 15.35
N GLY A 151 -1.34 11.97 14.80
CA GLY A 151 -0.09 12.49 15.33
C GLY A 151 -0.08 14.02 15.42
N VAL A 152 -0.51 14.70 14.36
CA VAL A 152 -0.66 16.17 14.35
C VAL A 152 -1.63 16.62 15.44
N PHE A 153 -2.79 15.97 15.54
CA PHE A 153 -3.79 16.26 16.59
C PHE A 153 -3.22 16.10 18.02
N MET A 154 -2.30 15.16 18.23
CA MET A 154 -1.68 14.92 19.53
C MET A 154 -0.59 15.94 19.88
N THR A 155 0.09 16.52 18.90
CA THR A 155 1.13 17.54 19.11
C THR A 155 0.58 18.95 19.31
N GLU A 156 -0.68 19.14 18.94
CA GLU A 156 -1.34 20.44 18.90
C GLU A 156 -1.78 20.91 20.33
N PRO A 157 -1.59 22.19 20.72
CA PRO A 157 -1.98 22.72 22.04
C PRO A 157 -3.51 22.86 22.18
N GLN A 158 -4.07 22.67 23.38
CA GLN A 158 -5.54 22.54 23.58
C GLN A 158 -6.39 23.80 23.30
N ASN A 159 -5.78 24.95 23.02
CA ASN A 159 -6.46 26.25 23.04
C ASN A 159 -6.97 26.72 21.66
N ILE A 160 -7.45 25.80 20.83
CA ILE A 160 -7.74 26.03 19.41
C ILE A 160 -9.22 25.87 19.12
N SER A 161 -9.71 26.69 18.19
CA SER A 161 -11.10 26.63 17.72
C SER A 161 -11.50 25.24 17.22
N PHE A 162 -12.69 24.80 17.63
CA PHE A 162 -13.41 23.62 17.15
C PHE A 162 -13.36 23.46 15.61
N VAL A 163 -13.33 24.59 14.88
CA VAL A 163 -13.24 24.67 13.42
C VAL A 163 -11.98 23.99 12.87
N ARG A 164 -10.81 24.12 13.53
CA ARG A 164 -9.57 23.48 13.08
C ARG A 164 -9.61 21.96 13.26
N HIS A 165 -10.16 21.49 14.38
CA HIS A 165 -10.39 20.06 14.60
C HIS A 165 -11.35 19.46 13.58
N LEU A 166 -12.45 20.17 13.26
CA LEU A 166 -13.39 19.76 12.23
C LEU A 166 -12.74 19.71 10.84
N SER A 167 -11.89 20.69 10.51
CA SER A 167 -11.15 20.72 9.25
C SER A 167 -10.21 19.52 9.08
N ILE A 168 -9.49 19.12 10.14
CA ILE A 168 -8.64 17.92 10.12
C ILE A 168 -9.50 16.67 9.90
N MET A 169 -10.60 16.51 10.64
CA MET A 169 -11.50 15.35 10.47
C MET A 169 -12.11 15.28 9.06
N ILE A 170 -12.56 16.40 8.51
CA ILE A 170 -13.09 16.47 7.15
C ILE A 170 -12.01 16.06 6.14
N SER A 171 -10.78 16.55 6.30
CA SER A 171 -9.67 16.22 5.38
C SER A 171 -9.36 14.72 5.36
N VAL A 172 -9.42 14.05 6.52
CA VAL A 172 -9.25 12.60 6.65
C VAL A 172 -10.39 11.88 5.95
N ILE A 173 -11.64 12.25 6.23
CA ILE A 173 -12.82 11.62 5.63
C ILE A 173 -12.79 11.76 4.11
N THR A 174 -12.46 12.95 3.58
CA THR A 174 -12.35 13.19 2.15
C THR A 174 -11.25 12.35 1.53
N PHE A 175 -10.07 12.25 2.16
CA PHE A 175 -8.98 11.40 1.68
C PHE A 175 -9.40 9.92 1.60
N PHE A 176 -10.04 9.39 2.65
CA PHE A 176 -10.58 8.02 2.64
C PHE A 176 -11.64 7.80 1.57
N ALA A 177 -12.56 8.74 1.38
CA ALA A 177 -13.58 8.65 0.34
C ALA A 177 -12.96 8.56 -1.06
N ILE A 178 -11.92 9.36 -1.34
CA ILE A 178 -11.20 9.32 -2.62
C ILE A 178 -10.50 7.97 -2.81
N VAL A 179 -9.82 7.45 -1.78
CA VAL A 179 -9.12 6.15 -1.86
C VAL A 179 -10.12 5.02 -2.10
N VAL A 180 -11.24 4.99 -1.37
CA VAL A 180 -12.28 3.98 -1.55
C VAL A 180 -12.88 4.07 -2.96
N PHE A 181 -13.18 5.27 -3.44
CA PHE A 181 -13.70 5.47 -4.80
C PHE A 181 -12.70 4.96 -5.86
N TYR A 182 -11.41 5.27 -5.72
CA TYR A 182 -10.36 4.77 -6.60
C TYR A 182 -10.25 3.24 -6.59
N LEU A 183 -10.28 2.61 -5.41
CA LEU A 183 -10.22 1.16 -5.26
C LEU A 183 -11.44 0.47 -5.88
N LEU A 184 -12.64 1.01 -5.67
CA LEU A 184 -13.86 0.51 -6.30
C LEU A 184 -13.78 0.62 -7.82
N PHE A 185 -13.32 1.76 -8.35
CA PHE A 185 -13.14 1.95 -9.78
C PHE A 185 -12.13 0.95 -10.37
N ARG A 186 -10.98 0.76 -9.72
CA ARG A 186 -9.97 -0.25 -10.10
C ARG A 186 -10.55 -1.66 -10.08
N LEU A 187 -11.30 -2.02 -9.03
CA LEU A 187 -11.93 -3.32 -8.88
C LEU A 187 -12.97 -3.57 -9.98
N LEU A 188 -13.78 -2.57 -10.33
CA LEU A 188 -14.74 -2.65 -11.45
C LEU A 188 -14.06 -2.91 -12.80
N ILE A 189 -12.91 -2.27 -13.06
CA ILE A 189 -12.14 -2.52 -14.28
C ILE A 189 -11.65 -3.96 -14.32
N THR A 190 -10.99 -4.42 -13.26
CA THR A 190 -10.47 -5.80 -13.19
C THR A 190 -11.59 -6.84 -13.27
N PHE A 191 -12.73 -6.56 -12.63
CA PHE A 191 -13.91 -7.43 -12.70
C PHE A 191 -14.49 -7.49 -14.12
N LYS A 192 -14.54 -6.36 -14.83
CA LYS A 192 -14.99 -6.32 -16.23
C LYS A 192 -14.05 -7.13 -17.15
N GLU A 193 -12.74 -7.05 -16.93
CA GLU A 193 -11.76 -7.87 -17.66
C GLU A 193 -11.92 -9.37 -17.36
N PHE A 194 -12.17 -9.71 -16.09
CA PHE A 194 -12.44 -11.08 -15.68
C PHE A 194 -13.71 -11.65 -16.33
N LEU A 195 -14.81 -10.87 -16.33
CA LEU A 195 -16.06 -11.25 -17.01
C LEU A 195 -15.85 -11.43 -18.51
N LYS A 196 -15.08 -10.56 -19.17
CA LYS A 196 -14.76 -10.69 -20.59
C LYS A 196 -13.98 -11.97 -20.88
N GLY A 197 -13.06 -12.36 -19.99
CA GLY A 197 -12.35 -13.64 -20.07
C GLY A 197 -13.29 -14.85 -19.91
N ASN A 198 -14.24 -14.79 -18.97
CA ASN A 198 -15.17 -15.89 -18.70
C ASN A 198 -16.21 -16.09 -19.84
N GLN A 199 -16.66 -15.00 -20.47
CA GLN A 199 -17.56 -15.06 -21.62
C GLN A 199 -16.91 -15.70 -22.85
N ILE A 200 -15.59 -15.53 -23.05
CA ILE A 200 -14.85 -16.18 -24.16
C ILE A 200 -14.75 -17.70 -23.94
N ILE A 201 -14.63 -18.15 -22.68
CA ILE A 201 -14.58 -19.58 -22.34
C ILE A 201 -15.94 -20.25 -22.56
N HIS A 202 -17.04 -19.57 -22.20
CA HIS A 202 -18.39 -20.10 -22.41
C HIS A 202 -18.91 -19.97 -23.86
N ALA A 203 -18.32 -19.07 -24.68
CA ALA A 203 -18.64 -18.93 -26.10
C ALA A 203 -17.80 -19.84 -27.02
N ALA A 204 -16.84 -20.60 -26.49
CA ALA A 204 -16.13 -21.62 -27.26
C ALA A 204 -17.12 -22.76 -27.61
N PRO A 205 -17.36 -23.06 -28.89
CA PRO A 205 -18.38 -24.03 -29.27
C PRO A 205 -17.95 -25.44 -28.84
N SER A 206 -18.86 -26.12 -28.15
CA SER A 206 -18.80 -27.55 -27.78
C SER A 206 -18.77 -28.51 -28.99
N SER A 207 -18.50 -28.03 -30.20
CA SER A 207 -18.62 -28.78 -31.46
C SER A 207 -17.29 -29.30 -32.03
N ALA A 208 -16.18 -29.24 -31.29
CA ALA A 208 -14.89 -29.79 -31.72
C ALA A 208 -14.62 -31.23 -31.23
N ILE A 209 -15.67 -32.00 -30.91
CA ILE A 209 -15.59 -33.46 -30.77
C ILE A 209 -16.54 -34.06 -31.81
N ALA A 210 -16.12 -34.07 -33.06
CA ALA A 210 -16.64 -34.99 -34.05
C ALA A 210 -15.75 -36.23 -34.02
N PRO A 211 -16.22 -37.40 -33.54
CA PRO A 211 -15.59 -38.66 -33.91
C PRO A 211 -15.92 -38.90 -35.39
N SER A 212 -14.93 -38.69 -36.24
CA SER A 212 -14.95 -39.23 -37.60
C SER A 212 -14.88 -40.75 -37.52
N LEU A 213 -16.04 -41.40 -37.40
CA LEU A 213 -16.23 -42.81 -37.66
C LEU A 213 -16.60 -42.96 -39.13
N GLU A 214 -15.60 -42.88 -40.02
CA GLU A 214 -15.71 -43.43 -41.37
C GLU A 214 -15.15 -44.86 -41.36
N LEU A 215 -16.01 -45.79 -41.80
CA LEU A 215 -15.74 -47.00 -42.56
C LEU A 215 -14.25 -47.40 -42.73
N ILE A 216 -13.88 -48.55 -42.15
CA ILE A 216 -13.43 -49.78 -42.83
C ILE A 216 -13.76 -50.95 -41.89
#